data_AF-A0A163CIL5-F1
#
_entry.id   AF-A0A163CIL5-F1
#
_cell.length_a   1.000
_cell.length_b   1.000
_cell.length_c   1.000
_cell.angle_alpha   90.00
_cell.angle_beta   90.00
_cell.angle_gamma   90.00
#
_symmetry.space_group_name_H-M   'P 1'
#
loop_
_entity.id
_entity.type
_entity.pdbx_description
1 polymer ?
#
loop_
_entity_poly.entity_id
_entity_poly.type
_entity_poly.pdbx_seq_one_letter_code
_entity_poly.pdbx_strand_id
1 'polypeptide(L)'
;MKFYTKIISLLLLVVITAACKNTEKNTTNPSTSNAVNHDVNYTSKMTKADKKKFYDANNNVVYEIKYKPDGFKLRTASSKLLWKIKLYDAKIKISDNEENLNPYEIKLVNDNTAKLVKNDTKLARLTYTASSNTQTITSTNGLEPKEIKGNYAPSLLINMISEISEDQKKIIINELVLKGF
;
A
#
# COMPACT_ATOMS: atom_id res chain seq x y z
N MET A 1 -44.39 -3.92 -58.43
CA MET A 1 -43.69 -3.47 -57.20
C MET A 1 -42.38 -4.24 -57.08
N LYS A 2 -41.25 -3.50 -57.02
CA LYS A 2 -39.93 -3.80 -56.39
C LYS A 2 -39.32 -5.21 -56.61
N PHE A 3 -38.33 -5.43 -57.49
CA PHE A 3 -36.90 -4.99 -57.57
C PHE A 3 -35.88 -5.99 -56.97
N TYR A 4 -34.75 -6.14 -57.67
CA TYR A 4 -33.42 -6.73 -57.32
C TYR A 4 -33.23 -8.24 -57.62
N THR A 5 -32.53 -8.72 -58.66
CA THR A 5 -31.21 -8.47 -59.32
C THR A 5 -29.99 -9.13 -58.62
N LYS A 6 -29.19 -9.86 -59.43
CA LYS A 6 -27.77 -10.33 -59.29
C LYS A 6 -27.58 -11.67 -58.55
N ILE A 7 -27.13 -12.76 -59.21
CA ILE A 7 -25.77 -13.09 -59.71
C ILE A 7 -24.68 -12.79 -58.66
N ILE A 8 -23.94 -13.81 -58.23
CA ILE A 8 -22.46 -13.92 -58.30
C ILE A 8 -21.97 -15.03 -57.34
N SER A 9 -21.35 -16.03 -57.96
CA SER A 9 -20.39 -16.98 -57.43
C SER A 9 -19.29 -16.31 -56.59
N LEU A 10 -18.98 -16.82 -55.40
CA LEU A 10 -17.65 -16.64 -54.79
C LEU A 10 -17.44 -17.70 -53.69
N LEU A 11 -16.78 -18.79 -54.03
CA LEU A 11 -15.33 -19.03 -53.85
C LEU A 11 -14.92 -19.17 -52.37
N LEU A 12 -14.59 -20.42 -52.04
CA LEU A 12 -13.88 -20.91 -50.89
C LEU A 12 -12.60 -20.09 -50.62
N LEU A 13 -12.39 -19.61 -49.40
CA LEU A 13 -11.05 -19.26 -48.92
C LEU A 13 -10.83 -19.83 -47.52
N VAL A 14 -10.07 -20.93 -47.50
CA VAL A 14 -9.49 -21.56 -46.32
C VAL A 14 -8.35 -20.66 -45.83
N VAL A 15 -8.43 -20.13 -44.62
CA VAL A 15 -7.30 -19.46 -43.97
C VAL A 15 -6.64 -20.45 -43.02
N ILE A 16 -5.47 -20.92 -43.44
CA ILE A 16 -4.54 -21.75 -42.67
C ILE A 16 -3.79 -20.81 -41.72
N THR A 17 -3.98 -20.96 -40.41
CA THR A 17 -3.14 -20.26 -39.43
C THR A 17 -1.80 -20.97 -39.35
N ALA A 18 -0.78 -20.38 -39.98
CA ALA A 18 0.62 -20.76 -39.80
C ALA A 18 1.08 -20.38 -38.38
N ALA A 19 1.46 -21.38 -37.60
CA ALA A 19 2.13 -21.23 -36.33
C ALA A 19 3.60 -20.86 -36.57
N CYS A 20 3.98 -19.61 -36.30
CA CYS A 20 5.39 -19.23 -36.17
C CYS A 20 5.92 -19.69 -34.80
N LYS A 21 6.75 -20.74 -34.80
CA LYS A 21 7.67 -21.04 -33.69
C LYS A 21 8.86 -20.09 -33.80
N ASN A 22 8.90 -19.05 -32.95
CA ASN A 22 10.14 -18.35 -32.67
C ASN A 22 10.81 -19.02 -31.46
N THR A 23 11.89 -19.71 -31.76
CA THR A 23 12.88 -20.19 -30.80
C THR A 23 13.65 -18.97 -30.29
N GLU A 24 13.26 -18.44 -29.13
CA GLU A 24 14.13 -17.56 -28.35
C GLU A 24 14.88 -18.37 -27.29
N LYS A 25 16.19 -18.14 -27.29
CA LYS A 25 17.21 -18.72 -26.42
C LYS A 25 16.85 -18.40 -24.96
N ASN A 26 16.51 -19.43 -24.18
CA ASN A 26 16.50 -19.36 -22.73
C ASN A 26 17.94 -19.20 -22.23
N THR A 27 18.35 -17.96 -21.99
CA THR A 27 19.44 -17.65 -21.06
C THR A 27 18.84 -17.56 -19.67
N THR A 28 18.94 -18.66 -18.93
CA THR A 28 18.78 -18.70 -17.47
C THR A 28 19.81 -17.79 -16.83
N ASN A 29 19.42 -16.56 -16.51
CA ASN A 29 19.99 -15.83 -15.39
C ASN A 29 19.12 -16.13 -14.17
N PRO A 30 19.68 -16.64 -13.05
CA PRO A 30 18.94 -16.65 -11.80
C PRO A 30 18.69 -15.18 -11.43
N SER A 31 17.43 -14.74 -11.52
CA SER A 31 17.01 -13.52 -10.87
C SER A 31 17.11 -13.76 -9.37
N THR A 32 18.30 -13.51 -8.84
CA THR A 32 18.51 -13.22 -7.44
C THR A 32 17.60 -12.04 -7.14
N SER A 33 16.47 -12.32 -6.49
CA SER A 33 15.65 -11.33 -5.82
C SER A 33 16.50 -10.76 -4.69
N ASN A 34 17.39 -9.82 -5.05
CA ASN A 34 18.01 -8.95 -4.08
C ASN A 34 16.87 -8.10 -3.52
N ALA A 35 16.30 -8.56 -2.42
CA ALA A 35 15.59 -7.71 -1.49
C ALA A 35 16.60 -6.69 -0.99
N VAL A 36 16.80 -5.63 -1.79
CA VAL A 36 17.59 -4.50 -1.36
C VAL A 36 16.76 -3.85 -0.28
N ASN A 37 17.21 -4.05 0.95
CA ASN A 37 16.73 -3.34 2.12
C ASN A 37 17.22 -1.89 1.97
N HIS A 38 16.57 -1.15 1.08
CA HIS A 38 16.88 0.23 0.80
C HIS A 38 16.27 1.05 1.93
N ASP A 39 17.08 1.36 2.93
CA ASP A 39 16.80 2.44 3.87
C ASP A 39 16.88 3.76 3.10
N VAL A 40 15.84 4.07 2.32
CA VAL A 40 15.78 5.32 1.56
C VAL A 40 15.32 6.42 2.50
N ASN A 41 16.21 7.38 2.74
CA ASN A 41 15.85 8.60 3.43
C ASN A 41 15.25 9.58 2.42
N TYR A 42 13.98 9.91 2.57
CA TYR A 42 13.30 10.90 1.73
C TYR A 42 13.29 12.27 2.39
N THR A 43 13.51 13.30 1.60
CA THR A 43 13.12 14.66 2.00
C THR A 43 11.67 14.92 1.59
N SER A 44 10.98 15.85 2.25
CA SER A 44 9.60 16.17 1.90
C SER A 44 9.33 17.67 1.89
N LYS A 45 8.39 18.09 1.05
CA LYS A 45 7.98 19.48 0.91
C LYS A 45 6.49 19.60 0.64
N MET A 46 5.82 20.52 1.31
CA MET A 46 4.46 20.94 0.95
C MET A 46 4.51 21.70 -0.37
N THR A 47 3.78 21.20 -1.35
CA THR A 47 3.67 21.84 -2.69
C THR A 47 2.34 22.54 -2.90
N LYS A 48 1.32 22.16 -2.13
CA LYS A 48 0.03 22.84 -1.96
C LYS A 48 -0.46 22.62 -0.54
N ALA A 49 -1.46 23.37 -0.11
CA ALA A 49 -2.06 23.20 1.23
C ALA A 49 -2.51 21.74 1.49
N ASP A 50 -3.00 21.05 0.46
CA ASP A 50 -3.48 19.67 0.54
C ASP A 50 -2.52 18.65 -0.08
N LYS A 51 -1.27 19.03 -0.40
CA LYS A 51 -0.32 18.17 -1.12
C LYS A 51 1.10 18.27 -0.60
N LYS A 52 1.67 17.15 -0.16
CA LYS A 52 3.08 16.96 0.17
C LYS A 52 3.75 16.06 -0.87
N LYS A 53 4.96 16.38 -1.29
CA LYS A 53 5.79 15.51 -2.15
C LYS A 53 7.01 15.02 -1.37
N PHE A 54 7.43 13.80 -1.69
CA PHE A 54 8.63 13.15 -1.15
C PHE A 54 9.65 12.97 -2.27
N TYR A 55 10.90 13.29 -1.96
CA TYR A 55 12.00 13.33 -2.91
C TYR A 55 13.11 12.39 -2.46
N ASP A 56 13.66 11.64 -3.41
CA ASP A 56 14.87 10.83 -3.17
C ASP A 56 16.13 11.70 -3.07
N ALA A 57 17.28 11.06 -2.87
CA ALA A 57 18.58 11.73 -2.79
C ALA A 57 18.98 12.47 -4.09
N ASN A 58 18.40 12.08 -5.23
CA ASN A 58 18.61 12.71 -6.54
C ASN A 58 17.57 13.83 -6.82
N ASN A 59 16.76 14.19 -5.82
CA ASN A 59 15.69 15.18 -5.91
C ASN A 59 14.57 14.82 -6.91
N ASN A 60 14.41 13.53 -7.24
CA ASN A 60 13.26 13.05 -7.98
C ASN A 60 12.08 12.84 -7.04
N VAL A 61 10.88 13.21 -7.51
CA VAL A 61 9.65 12.89 -6.77
C VAL A 61 9.42 11.39 -6.84
N VAL A 62 9.28 10.73 -5.69
CA VAL A 62 8.98 9.29 -5.59
C VAL A 62 7.55 9.06 -5.16
N TYR A 63 7.10 9.83 -4.16
CA TYR A 63 5.74 9.75 -3.62
C TYR A 63 5.09 11.12 -3.48
N GLU A 64 3.75 11.10 -3.45
CA GLU A 64 2.97 12.24 -3.00
C GLU A 64 1.93 11.82 -1.97
N ILE A 65 1.67 12.71 -1.01
CA ILE A 65 0.50 12.64 -0.16
C ILE A 65 -0.49 13.70 -0.62
N LYS A 66 -1.74 13.28 -0.81
CA LYS A 66 -2.88 14.17 -0.95
C LYS A 66 -3.73 14.10 0.31
N TYR A 67 -3.76 15.18 1.07
CA TYR A 67 -4.57 15.29 2.28
C TYR A 67 -6.05 15.44 1.96
N LYS A 68 -6.87 14.94 2.87
CA LYS A 68 -8.32 15.04 2.89
C LYS A 68 -8.76 15.41 4.31
N PRO A 69 -9.98 15.94 4.48
CA PRO A 69 -10.50 16.26 5.82
C PRO A 69 -10.52 15.03 6.75
N ASP A 70 -10.80 13.85 6.20
CA ASP A 70 -10.95 12.59 6.92
C ASP A 70 -9.72 11.66 6.80
N GLY A 71 -8.57 12.17 6.37
CA GLY A 71 -7.35 11.37 6.23
C GLY A 71 -6.45 11.81 5.09
N PHE A 72 -5.87 10.84 4.37
CA PHE A 72 -4.95 11.13 3.28
C PHE A 72 -4.77 9.95 2.33
N LYS A 73 -4.22 10.22 1.14
CA LYS A 73 -3.84 9.21 0.17
C LYS A 73 -2.35 9.30 -0.11
N LEU A 74 -1.65 8.18 0.01
CA LEU A 74 -0.30 7.99 -0.52
C LEU A 74 -0.39 7.54 -1.97
N ARG A 75 0.39 8.18 -2.84
CA ARG A 75 0.41 7.94 -4.28
C ARG A 75 1.83 7.90 -4.81
N THR A 76 2.00 7.29 -5.98
CA THR A 76 3.24 7.36 -6.77
C THR A 76 3.47 8.79 -7.27
N ALA A 77 4.67 9.07 -7.78
CA ALA A 77 4.99 10.30 -8.51
C ALA A 77 4.02 10.61 -9.68
N SER A 78 3.49 9.57 -10.33
CA SER A 78 2.48 9.65 -11.40
C SER A 78 1.04 9.75 -10.89
N SER A 79 0.84 10.03 -9.60
CA SER A 79 -0.48 10.19 -8.96
C SER A 79 -1.35 8.93 -8.92
N LYS A 80 -0.78 7.73 -9.14
CA LYS A 80 -1.47 6.44 -8.94
C LYS A 80 -1.63 6.16 -7.45
N LEU A 81 -2.82 5.73 -7.02
CA LEU A 81 -3.06 5.34 -5.63
C LEU A 81 -2.15 4.16 -5.23
N LEU A 82 -1.53 4.30 -4.05
CA LEU A 82 -0.87 3.20 -3.34
C LEU A 82 -1.69 2.83 -2.11
N TRP A 83 -1.98 3.81 -1.26
CA TRP A 83 -2.73 3.60 -0.03
C TRP A 83 -3.68 4.75 0.25
N LYS A 84 -4.88 4.42 0.67
CA LYS A 84 -5.90 5.32 1.18
C LYS A 84 -6.05 5.11 2.68
N ILE A 85 -5.76 6.17 3.43
CA ILE A 85 -5.82 6.18 4.89
C ILE A 85 -7.03 7.04 5.28
N LYS A 86 -7.98 6.44 6.01
CA LYS A 86 -9.15 7.14 6.55
C LYS A 86 -9.15 7.08 8.07
N LEU A 87 -9.26 8.25 8.68
CA LEU A 87 -9.20 8.46 10.11
C LEU A 87 -10.62 8.57 10.67
N TYR A 88 -10.85 7.90 11.78
CA TYR A 88 -12.06 7.98 12.59
C TYR A 88 -11.64 8.03 14.05
N ASP A 89 -12.51 8.52 14.92
CA ASP A 89 -12.22 8.69 16.35
C ASP A 89 -11.76 7.39 17.03
N ALA A 90 -12.35 6.25 16.66
CA ALA A 90 -12.04 4.95 17.26
C ALA A 90 -11.22 4.01 16.37
N LYS A 91 -10.90 4.39 15.12
CA LYS A 91 -10.15 3.51 14.22
C LYS A 91 -9.50 4.23 13.05
N ILE A 92 -8.49 3.59 12.49
CA ILE A 92 -7.81 3.97 11.26
C ILE A 92 -8.08 2.87 10.23
N LYS A 93 -8.55 3.22 9.03
CA LYS A 93 -8.66 2.30 7.89
C LYS A 93 -7.53 2.53 6.91
N ILE A 94 -6.90 1.45 6.44
CA ILE A 94 -5.84 1.47 5.44
C ILE A 94 -6.25 0.54 4.30
N SER A 95 -6.43 1.09 3.09
CA SER A 95 -6.87 0.35 1.90
C SER A 95 -5.93 0.60 0.73
N ASP A 96 -5.75 -0.37 -0.14
CA ASP A 96 -4.95 -0.28 -1.38
C ASP A 96 -5.78 0.16 -2.60
N ASN A 97 -7.07 0.43 -2.41
CA ASN A 97 -8.05 0.75 -3.45
C ASN A 97 -8.85 2.01 -3.11
N GLU A 98 -9.52 2.58 -4.13
CA GLU A 98 -10.26 3.84 -3.99
C GLU A 98 -11.59 3.65 -3.26
N GLU A 99 -12.14 2.44 -3.29
CA GLU A 99 -13.46 2.06 -2.80
C GLU A 99 -13.46 1.74 -1.28
N ASN A 100 -12.27 1.61 -0.67
CA ASN A 100 -12.04 1.11 0.70
C ASN A 100 -12.57 -0.32 0.92
N LEU A 101 -12.45 -1.18 -0.09
CA LEU A 101 -12.78 -2.60 0.04
C LEU A 101 -11.69 -3.32 0.85
N ASN A 102 -12.12 -4.25 1.71
CA ASN A 102 -11.27 -5.12 2.53
C ASN A 102 -10.10 -4.40 3.25
N PRO A 103 -10.36 -3.30 3.98
CA PRO A 103 -9.31 -2.51 4.59
C PRO A 103 -8.64 -3.27 5.74
N TYR A 104 -7.38 -2.96 5.96
CA TYR A 104 -6.80 -3.10 7.30
C TYR A 104 -7.46 -2.08 8.23
N GLU A 105 -7.80 -2.50 9.45
CA GLU A 105 -8.27 -1.59 10.47
C GLU A 105 -7.36 -1.65 11.70
N ILE A 106 -6.83 -0.49 12.09
CA ILE A 106 -6.26 -0.30 13.43
C ILE A 106 -7.40 0.19 14.31
N LYS A 107 -7.91 -0.67 15.19
CA LYS A 107 -8.98 -0.34 16.13
C LYS A 107 -8.36 0.14 17.44
N LEU A 108 -8.69 1.36 17.85
CA LEU A 108 -8.29 1.93 19.14
C LEU A 108 -9.22 1.32 20.20
N VAL A 109 -8.65 0.56 21.13
CA VAL A 109 -9.42 -0.15 22.15
C VAL A 109 -9.60 0.72 23.39
N ASN A 110 -8.53 1.41 23.78
CA ASN A 110 -8.47 2.41 24.83
C ASN A 110 -7.20 3.24 24.64
N ASP A 111 -6.93 4.17 25.56
CA ASP A 111 -5.80 5.11 25.49
C ASP A 111 -4.41 4.45 25.43
N ASN A 112 -4.29 3.18 25.81
CA ASN A 112 -3.02 2.45 25.87
C ASN A 112 -3.02 1.18 25.02
N THR A 113 -4.06 0.94 24.22
CA THR A 113 -4.21 -0.33 23.48
C THR A 113 -4.83 -0.10 22.11
N ALA A 114 -4.21 -0.71 21.10
CA ALA A 114 -4.80 -0.86 19.78
C ALA A 114 -4.64 -2.28 19.24
N LYS A 115 -5.44 -2.64 18.23
CA LYS A 115 -5.32 -3.92 17.52
C LYS A 115 -5.42 -3.72 16.02
N LEU A 116 -4.61 -4.47 15.28
CA LEU A 116 -4.69 -4.58 13.83
C LEU A 116 -5.60 -5.75 13.46
N VAL A 117 -6.57 -5.49 12.61
CA VAL A 117 -7.48 -6.51 12.05
C VAL A 117 -7.59 -6.38 10.53
N LYS A 118 -7.87 -7.50 9.85
CA LYS A 118 -8.26 -7.54 8.43
C LYS A 118 -9.33 -8.61 8.26
N ASN A 119 -10.45 -8.26 7.62
CA ASN A 119 -11.61 -9.15 7.45
C ASN A 119 -12.00 -9.85 8.77
N ASP A 120 -12.12 -9.06 9.83
CA ASP A 120 -12.39 -9.47 11.23
C ASP A 120 -11.38 -10.43 11.88
N THR A 121 -10.32 -10.81 11.16
CA THR A 121 -9.19 -11.57 11.71
C THR A 121 -8.21 -10.62 12.39
N LYS A 122 -7.90 -10.89 13.66
CA LYS A 122 -6.87 -10.16 14.42
C LYS A 122 -5.48 -10.60 13.95
N LEU A 123 -4.62 -9.63 13.65
CA LEU A 123 -3.25 -9.87 13.16
C LEU A 123 -2.20 -9.49 14.20
N ALA A 124 -2.44 -8.40 14.93
CA ALA A 124 -1.52 -7.93 15.95
C ALA A 124 -2.23 -7.08 17.01
N ARG A 125 -1.59 -6.93 18.16
CA ARG A 125 -2.01 -6.04 19.24
C ARG A 125 -0.83 -5.18 19.68
N LEU A 126 -1.10 -3.91 19.95
CA LEU A 126 -0.17 -3.00 20.60
C LEU A 126 -0.71 -2.66 21.99
N THR A 127 0.15 -2.76 23.00
CA THR A 127 -0.14 -2.34 24.39
C THR A 127 0.96 -1.40 24.86
N TYR A 128 0.59 -0.28 25.48
CA TYR A 128 1.52 0.68 26.08
C TYR A 128 1.54 0.57 27.59
N THR A 129 2.76 0.57 28.15
CA THR A 129 3.05 0.54 29.58
C THR A 129 3.69 1.85 29.99
N ALA A 130 2.93 2.72 30.65
CA ALA A 130 3.36 4.07 31.00
C ALA A 130 4.55 4.10 31.96
N SER A 131 4.62 3.18 32.92
CA SER A 131 5.71 3.14 33.92
C SER A 131 7.09 2.93 33.31
N SER A 132 7.17 2.20 32.20
CA SER A 132 8.42 1.91 31.49
C SER A 132 8.56 2.66 30.17
N ASN A 133 7.59 3.54 29.84
CA ASN A 133 7.45 4.22 28.55
C ASN A 133 7.71 3.26 27.36
N THR A 134 7.03 2.11 27.38
CA THR A 134 7.28 1.01 26.44
C THR A 134 5.99 0.57 25.76
N GLN A 135 6.07 0.34 24.47
CA GLN A 135 5.02 -0.25 23.65
C GLN A 135 5.41 -1.67 23.29
N THR A 136 4.49 -2.61 23.45
CA THR A 136 4.69 -4.01 23.09
C THR A 136 3.77 -4.37 21.94
N ILE A 137 4.33 -4.86 20.84
CA ILE A 137 3.57 -5.38 19.70
C ILE A 137 3.61 -6.91 19.75
N THR A 138 2.45 -7.53 19.91
CA THR A 138 2.28 -9.00 19.88
C THR A 138 1.60 -9.40 18.59
N SER A 139 2.25 -10.25 17.80
CA SER A 139 1.68 -10.86 16.59
C SER A 139 0.83 -12.08 16.94
N THR A 140 -0.22 -12.34 16.18
CA THR A 140 -1.00 -13.59 16.33
C THR A 140 -0.31 -14.81 15.72
N ASN A 141 0.74 -14.60 14.93
CA ASN A 141 1.41 -15.66 14.19
C ASN A 141 2.53 -16.36 15.00
N GLY A 142 2.51 -16.22 16.33
CA GLY A 142 3.50 -16.84 17.23
C GLY A 142 4.89 -16.21 17.21
N LEU A 143 5.05 -15.05 16.57
CA LEU A 143 6.30 -14.28 16.67
C LEU A 143 6.44 -13.67 18.06
N GLU A 144 7.68 -13.64 18.56
CA GLU A 144 8.01 -13.01 19.83
C GLU A 144 7.52 -11.55 19.87
N PRO A 145 6.99 -11.09 21.02
CA PRO A 145 6.60 -9.70 21.18
C PRO A 145 7.76 -8.75 20.92
N LYS A 146 7.51 -7.67 20.18
CA LYS A 146 8.48 -6.61 19.95
C LYS A 146 8.25 -5.46 20.91
N GLU A 147 9.25 -5.16 21.73
CA GLU A 147 9.25 -3.98 22.60
C GLU A 147 9.87 -2.77 21.89
N ILE A 148 9.22 -1.61 22.05
CA ILE A 148 9.63 -0.34 21.46
C ILE A 148 9.52 0.73 22.54
N LYS A 149 10.62 1.45 22.81
CA LYS A 149 10.61 2.58 23.74
C LYS A 149 9.98 3.81 23.09
N GLY A 150 9.17 4.54 23.86
CA GLY A 150 8.56 5.79 23.44
C GLY A 150 7.05 5.83 23.66
N ASN A 151 6.49 7.02 23.43
CA ASN A 151 5.08 7.31 23.66
C ASN A 151 4.16 6.43 22.81
N TYR A 152 2.96 6.16 23.31
CA TYR A 152 1.92 5.41 22.60
C TYR A 152 1.68 5.96 21.19
N ALA A 153 1.82 5.07 20.21
CA ALA A 153 1.67 5.34 18.78
C ALA A 153 1.01 4.11 18.10
N PRO A 154 -0.33 4.01 18.08
CA PRO A 154 -1.03 2.90 17.44
C PRO A 154 -0.68 2.74 15.96
N SER A 155 -0.21 3.79 15.29
CA SER A 155 0.36 3.77 13.94
C SER A 155 1.49 2.75 13.75
N LEU A 156 2.25 2.37 14.79
CA LEU A 156 3.30 1.35 14.70
C LEU A 156 2.80 -0.03 14.27
N LEU A 157 1.49 -0.31 14.40
CA LEU A 157 0.87 -1.53 13.90
C LEU A 157 0.96 -1.67 12.37
N ILE A 158 1.20 -0.58 11.63
CA ILE A 158 1.45 -0.60 10.18
C ILE A 158 2.67 -1.47 9.82
N ASN A 159 3.64 -1.59 10.72
CA ASN A 159 4.80 -2.46 10.51
C ASN A 159 4.40 -3.94 10.31
N MET A 160 3.23 -4.33 10.81
CA MET A 160 2.70 -5.70 10.72
C MET A 160 1.94 -5.96 9.42
N ILE A 161 1.75 -4.97 8.55
CA ILE A 161 1.11 -5.12 7.24
C ILE A 161 2.18 -5.43 6.20
N SER A 162 2.29 -6.68 5.76
CA SER A 162 3.37 -7.12 4.87
C SER A 162 3.26 -6.59 3.44
N GLU A 163 2.06 -6.19 2.99
CA GLU A 163 1.85 -5.67 1.63
C GLU A 163 2.29 -4.21 1.46
N ILE A 164 2.46 -3.46 2.57
CA ILE A 164 3.02 -2.10 2.52
C ILE A 164 4.54 -2.22 2.52
N SER A 165 5.22 -1.64 1.54
CA SER A 165 6.69 -1.63 1.52
C SER A 165 7.27 -0.78 2.67
N GLU A 166 8.49 -1.09 3.11
CA GLU A 166 9.09 -0.47 4.31
C GLU A 166 9.22 1.06 4.24
N ASP A 167 9.54 1.60 3.06
CA ASP A 167 9.55 3.04 2.81
C ASP A 167 8.16 3.67 2.95
N GLN A 168 7.13 3.03 2.40
CA GLN A 168 5.75 3.49 2.51
C GLN A 168 5.26 3.40 3.95
N LYS A 169 5.61 2.35 4.70
CA LYS A 169 5.31 2.22 6.13
C LYS A 169 5.86 3.42 6.90
N LYS A 170 7.13 3.77 6.72
CA LYS A 170 7.76 4.93 7.38
C LYS A 170 7.01 6.22 7.09
N ILE A 171 6.67 6.48 5.82
CA ILE A 171 5.91 7.66 5.43
C ILE A 171 4.55 7.69 6.12
N ILE A 172 3.78 6.60 6.06
CA ILE A 172 2.42 6.56 6.62
C ILE A 172 2.46 6.68 8.15
N ILE A 173 3.37 5.99 8.82
CA ILE A 173 3.55 6.06 10.28
C ILE A 173 3.86 7.49 10.71
N ASN A 174 4.85 8.13 10.09
CA ASN A 174 5.23 9.50 10.44
C ASN A 174 4.05 10.47 10.28
N GLU A 175 3.25 10.32 9.24
CA GLU A 175 2.08 11.18 8.99
C GLU A 175 0.93 10.94 9.97
N LEU A 176 0.76 9.71 10.45
CA LEU A 176 -0.20 9.40 11.52
C LEU A 176 0.26 9.98 12.85
N VAL A 177 1.54 9.84 13.21
CA VAL A 177 2.11 10.42 14.44
C VAL A 177 1.94 11.94 14.47
N LEU A 178 2.20 12.62 13.36
CA LEU A 178 1.96 14.07 13.23
C LEU A 178 0.49 14.47 13.40
N LYS A 179 -0.45 13.52 13.23
CA LYS A 179 -1.89 13.71 13.43
C LYS A 179 -2.38 13.20 14.79
N GLY A 180 -1.48 12.70 15.65
CA GLY A 180 -1.80 12.20 16.99
C GLY A 180 -2.17 10.71 17.04
N PHE A 181 -1.78 9.91 16.05
CA PHE A 181 -2.07 8.47 15.95
C PHE A 181 -0.80 7.59 15.89
#